data_AF-A0A2A4IVD2-F1
#
_entry.id   AF-A0A2A4IVD2-F1
#
_cell.length_a   1.000
_cell.length_b   1.000
_cell.length_c   1.000
_cell.angle_alpha   90.00
_cell.angle_beta   90.00
_cell.angle_gamma   90.00
#
_symmetry.space_group_name_H-M   'P 1'
#
loop_
_entity.id
_entity.type
_entity.pdbx_description
1 polymer ?
#
loop_
_entity_poly.entity_id
_entity_poly.type
_entity_poly.pdbx_seq_one_letter_code
_entity_poly.pdbx_strand_id
1 'polypeptide(L)'
;MADDEAKKAKQAEIDRKRAEVRKRMEEASKAKKAKKGFMTPERKKKLRLLLRKKAAEELKKEQERKAAERRRIIEERCGRPKNIEDANEAELQTICQMYWHRIYNLEGDKYELERAIEIRKMEISDLNSQVNDLRGKFVKPTLKKVSKYENKFA
;
A
#
# COMPACT_ATOMS: atom_id res chain seq x y z
N MET A 1 13.99 60.94 -43.28
CA MET A 1 13.69 59.83 -44.21
C MET A 1 14.71 58.69 -44.13
N ALA A 2 16.02 58.94 -44.14
CA ALA A 2 17.04 57.86 -44.07
C ALA A 2 17.16 57.16 -42.69
N ASP A 3 16.96 57.90 -41.58
CA ASP A 3 17.10 57.33 -40.23
C ASP A 3 15.97 56.37 -39.82
N ASP A 4 14.76 56.56 -40.33
CA ASP A 4 13.62 55.69 -40.02
C ASP A 4 13.72 54.35 -40.74
N GLU A 5 14.30 54.34 -41.94
CA GLU A 5 14.53 53.13 -42.73
C GLU A 5 15.63 52.25 -42.10
N ALA A 6 16.69 52.87 -41.59
CA ALA A 6 17.74 52.18 -40.84
C ALA A 6 17.24 51.58 -39.52
N LYS A 7 16.33 52.26 -38.80
CA LYS A 7 15.69 51.71 -37.60
C LYS A 7 14.76 50.55 -37.92
N LYS A 8 13.99 50.66 -39.01
CA LYS A 8 13.08 49.59 -39.46
C LYS A 8 13.85 48.34 -39.91
N ALA A 9 14.99 48.51 -40.58
CA ALA A 9 15.89 47.41 -40.95
C ALA A 9 16.49 46.70 -39.72
N LYS A 10 16.95 47.45 -38.71
CA LYS A 10 17.45 46.88 -37.45
C LYS A 10 16.36 46.13 -36.68
N GLN A 11 15.14 46.67 -36.63
CA GLN A 11 14.02 46.00 -35.96
C GLN A 11 13.64 44.70 -36.68
N ALA A 12 13.61 44.70 -38.02
CA ALA A 12 13.34 43.50 -38.82
C ALA A 12 14.41 42.42 -38.61
N GLU A 13 15.69 42.80 -38.47
CA GLU A 13 16.77 41.85 -38.18
C GLU A 13 16.66 41.24 -36.78
N ILE A 14 16.28 42.04 -35.77
CA ILE A 14 16.03 41.58 -34.40
C ILE A 14 14.85 40.60 -34.38
N ASP A 15 13.76 40.91 -35.08
CA ASP A 15 12.58 40.07 -35.11
C ASP A 15 12.82 38.77 -35.88
N ARG A 16 13.65 38.79 -36.94
CA ARG A 16 14.13 37.59 -37.63
C ARG A 16 14.96 36.70 -36.70
N LYS A 17 15.92 37.26 -35.95
CA LYS A 17 16.73 36.53 -34.97
C LYS A 17 15.87 35.94 -33.85
N ARG A 18 14.86 36.68 -33.36
CA ARG A 18 13.91 36.19 -32.35
C ARG A 18 13.03 35.05 -32.88
N ALA A 19 12.56 35.15 -34.13
CA ALA A 19 11.77 34.09 -34.76
C ALA A 19 12.59 32.82 -34.96
N GLU A 20 13.85 32.95 -35.36
CA GLU A 20 14.78 31.82 -35.52
C GLU A 20 15.07 31.12 -34.19
N VAL A 21 15.33 31.88 -33.11
CA VAL A 21 15.52 31.33 -31.76
C VAL A 21 14.25 30.63 -31.27
N ARG A 22 13.07 31.20 -31.50
CA ARG A 22 11.79 30.55 -31.17
C ARG A 22 11.59 29.24 -31.93
N LYS A 23 11.87 29.24 -33.23
CA LYS A 23 11.77 28.03 -34.07
C LYS A 23 12.74 26.93 -33.60
N ARG A 24 14.00 27.29 -33.29
CA ARG A 24 15.00 26.35 -32.75
C ARG A 24 14.57 25.78 -31.39
N MET A 25 13.99 26.60 -30.52
CA MET A 25 13.45 26.15 -29.22
C MET A 25 12.23 25.23 -29.40
N GLU A 26 11.36 25.51 -30.36
CA GLU A 26 10.18 24.68 -30.65
C GLU A 26 10.57 23.32 -31.26
N GLU A 27 11.56 23.29 -32.16
CA GLU A 27 12.09 22.06 -32.77
C GLU A 27 12.79 21.17 -31.73
N ALA A 28 13.62 21.75 -30.85
CA ALA A 28 14.21 21.05 -29.71
C ALA A 28 13.14 20.52 -28.73
N SER A 29 12.01 21.21 -28.62
CA SER A 29 10.87 20.79 -27.79
C SER A 29 10.08 19.63 -28.40
N LYS A 30 9.90 19.63 -29.72
CA LYS A 30 9.23 18.54 -30.47
C LYS A 30 10.06 17.25 -30.44
N ALA A 31 11.39 17.35 -30.61
CA ALA A 31 12.29 16.19 -30.53
C ALA A 31 12.28 15.51 -29.13
N LYS A 32 12.11 16.29 -28.05
CA LYS A 32 11.93 15.74 -26.69
C LYS A 32 10.55 15.12 -26.46
N LYS A 33 9.51 15.59 -27.16
CA LYS A 33 8.14 15.03 -27.05
C LYS A 33 7.99 13.68 -27.76
N ALA A 34 8.77 13.41 -28.81
CA ALA A 34 8.71 12.16 -29.56
C ALA A 34 9.25 10.93 -28.79
N LYS A 35 10.04 11.12 -27.72
CA LYS A 35 10.53 10.04 -26.83
C LYS A 35 9.60 9.73 -25.64
N LYS A 36 8.31 10.10 -25.68
CA LYS A 36 7.32 9.75 -24.66
C LYS A 36 6.90 8.28 -24.84
N GLY A 37 7.69 7.35 -24.28
CA GLY A 37 7.34 5.92 -24.27
C GLY A 37 5.95 5.69 -23.67
N PHE A 38 5.10 4.95 -24.41
CA PHE A 38 3.79 4.29 -24.15
C PHE A 38 2.75 4.90 -23.18
N MET A 39 3.11 5.77 -22.23
CA MET A 39 2.27 6.23 -21.15
C MET A 39 2.63 7.68 -20.78
N THR A 40 1.63 8.58 -20.80
CA THR A 40 1.83 9.93 -20.28
C THR A 40 2.04 9.89 -18.76
N PRO A 41 2.82 10.81 -18.18
CA PRO A 41 3.02 10.88 -16.72
C PRO A 41 1.72 10.95 -15.91
N GLU A 42 0.72 11.66 -16.43
CA GLU A 42 -0.63 11.74 -15.86
C GLU A 42 -1.35 10.39 -15.86
N ARG A 43 -1.31 9.65 -16.98
CA ARG A 43 -1.88 8.31 -17.08
C ARG A 43 -1.18 7.35 -16.11
N LYS A 44 0.15 7.43 -15.97
CA LYS A 44 0.92 6.64 -15.01
C LYS A 44 0.59 6.99 -13.54
N LYS A 45 0.28 8.25 -13.24
CA LYS A 45 -0.18 8.68 -11.90
C LYS A 45 -1.57 8.13 -11.61
N LYS A 46 -2.51 8.28 -12.55
CA LYS A 46 -3.88 7.75 -12.44
C LYS A 46 -3.90 6.23 -12.27
N LEU A 47 -3.08 5.50 -13.05
CA LEU A 47 -2.98 4.05 -12.95
C LEU A 47 -2.46 3.59 -11.58
N ARG A 48 -1.41 4.24 -11.04
CA ARG A 48 -0.91 3.92 -9.69
C ARG A 48 -1.94 4.16 -8.60
N LEU A 49 -2.77 5.19 -8.74
CA LEU A 49 -3.88 5.44 -7.81
C LEU A 49 -4.92 4.32 -7.89
N LEU A 50 -5.34 3.94 -9.09
CA LEU A 50 -6.31 2.86 -9.30
C LEU A 50 -5.80 1.51 -8.77
N LEU A 51 -4.51 1.19 -8.99
CA LEU A 51 -3.89 -0.03 -8.46
C LEU A 51 -3.90 -0.08 -6.92
N ARG A 52 -3.58 1.04 -6.25
CA ARG A 52 -3.65 1.10 -4.78
C ARG A 52 -5.08 1.02 -4.26
N LYS A 53 -6.05 1.66 -4.94
CA LYS A 53 -7.47 1.55 -4.60
C LYS A 53 -7.95 0.11 -4.71
N LYS A 54 -7.63 -0.57 -5.81
CA LYS A 54 -7.95 -1.98 -5.99
C LYS A 54 -7.26 -2.86 -4.95
N ALA A 55 -5.98 -2.62 -4.65
CA ALA A 55 -5.27 -3.38 -3.61
C ALA A 55 -5.90 -3.21 -2.22
N ALA A 56 -6.36 -1.99 -1.87
CA ALA A 56 -7.05 -1.74 -0.61
C ALA A 56 -8.42 -2.42 -0.55
N GLU A 57 -9.16 -2.42 -1.66
CA GLU A 57 -10.45 -3.12 -1.79
C GLU A 57 -10.28 -4.64 -1.65
N GLU A 58 -9.33 -5.24 -2.37
CA GLU A 58 -9.03 -6.68 -2.28
C GLU A 58 -8.57 -7.06 -0.87
N LEU A 59 -7.75 -6.21 -0.21
CA LEU A 59 -7.33 -6.43 1.18
C LEU A 59 -8.54 -6.47 2.13
N LYS A 60 -9.50 -5.54 1.96
CA LYS A 60 -10.73 -5.53 2.77
C LYS A 60 -11.58 -6.77 2.53
N LYS A 61 -11.75 -7.16 1.26
CA LYS A 61 -12.49 -8.37 0.88
C LYS A 61 -11.86 -9.64 1.45
N GLU A 62 -10.54 -9.73 1.45
CA GLU A 62 -9.82 -10.83 2.08
C GLU A 62 -9.99 -10.86 3.61
N GLN A 63 -9.96 -9.70 4.27
CA GLN A 63 -10.24 -9.61 5.71
C GLN A 63 -11.66 -10.10 6.04
N GLU A 64 -12.66 -9.69 5.27
CA GLU A 64 -14.05 -10.13 5.43
C GLU A 64 -14.19 -11.64 5.20
N ARG A 65 -13.54 -12.19 4.17
CA ARG A 65 -13.47 -13.64 3.91
C ARG A 65 -12.83 -14.39 5.09
N LYS A 66 -11.69 -13.90 5.59
CA LYS A 66 -10.99 -14.53 6.72
C LYS A 66 -11.82 -14.46 8.01
N ALA A 67 -12.55 -13.38 8.24
CA ALA A 67 -13.45 -13.24 9.37
C ALA A 67 -14.68 -14.17 9.26
N ALA A 68 -15.24 -14.33 8.06
CA ALA A 68 -16.31 -15.28 7.81
C ALA A 68 -15.85 -16.73 8.04
N GLU A 69 -14.69 -17.11 7.49
CA GLU A 69 -14.11 -18.44 7.69
C GLU A 69 -13.79 -18.69 9.16
N ARG A 70 -13.25 -17.69 9.88
CA ARG A 70 -13.03 -17.79 11.33
C ARG A 70 -14.32 -18.09 12.08
N ARG A 71 -15.45 -17.45 11.72
CA ARG A 71 -16.75 -17.72 12.33
C ARG A 71 -17.23 -19.14 12.05
N ARG A 72 -17.14 -19.58 10.79
CA ARG A 72 -17.48 -20.95 10.38
C ARG A 72 -16.69 -22.00 11.15
N ILE A 73 -15.37 -21.83 11.26
CA ILE A 73 -14.50 -22.78 11.99
C ILE A 73 -14.81 -22.80 13.49
N ILE A 74 -15.15 -21.65 14.09
CA ILE A 74 -15.56 -21.62 15.50
C ILE A 74 -16.86 -22.39 15.70
N GLU A 75 -17.85 -22.19 14.82
CA GLU A 75 -19.12 -22.91 14.89
C GLU A 75 -18.92 -24.43 14.73
N GLU A 76 -18.11 -24.85 13.75
CA GLU A 76 -17.78 -26.25 13.52
C GLU A 76 -17.05 -26.88 14.71
N ARG A 77 -16.07 -26.18 15.29
CA ARG A 77 -15.28 -26.69 16.43
C ARG A 77 -16.07 -26.73 17.72
N CYS A 78 -16.79 -25.66 18.06
CA CYS A 78 -17.51 -25.57 19.33
C CYS A 78 -18.79 -26.42 19.32
N GLY A 79 -19.43 -26.56 18.15
CA GLY A 79 -20.66 -27.33 18.00
C GLY A 79 -21.82 -26.74 18.81
N ARG A 80 -22.81 -27.58 19.11
CA ARG A 80 -23.96 -27.20 19.94
C ARG A 80 -23.63 -27.33 21.43
N PRO A 81 -24.23 -26.48 22.30
CA PRO A 81 -24.13 -26.64 23.74
C PRO A 81 -24.61 -28.03 24.16
N LYS A 82 -24.00 -28.61 25.20
CA LYS A 82 -24.51 -29.83 25.82
C LYS A 82 -25.81 -29.54 26.55
N ASN A 83 -26.73 -30.50 26.56
CA ASN A 83 -27.98 -30.37 27.32
C ASN A 83 -27.65 -30.46 28.81
N ILE A 84 -28.03 -29.43 29.56
CA ILE A 84 -27.84 -29.33 31.01
C ILE A 84 -29.17 -29.31 31.77
N GLU A 85 -30.28 -29.06 31.07
CA GLU A 85 -31.59 -28.86 31.70
C GLU A 85 -32.29 -30.20 31.97
N ASP A 86 -32.14 -31.16 31.06
CA ASP A 86 -32.73 -32.51 31.19
C ASP A 86 -31.74 -33.55 31.75
N ALA A 87 -30.52 -33.13 32.10
CA ALA A 87 -29.44 -34.03 32.50
C ALA A 87 -29.54 -34.43 33.98
N ASN A 88 -29.34 -35.71 34.27
CA ASN A 88 -29.23 -36.19 35.65
C ASN A 88 -27.85 -35.89 36.25
N GLU A 89 -27.68 -36.10 37.56
CA GLU A 89 -26.42 -35.77 38.27
C GLU A 89 -25.18 -36.47 37.67
N ALA A 90 -25.30 -37.76 37.31
CA ALA A 90 -24.18 -38.51 36.73
C ALA A 90 -23.82 -38.00 35.32
N GLU A 91 -24.82 -37.61 34.53
CA GLU A 91 -24.62 -36.99 33.22
C GLU A 91 -23.96 -35.62 33.34
N LEU A 92 -24.37 -34.81 34.32
CA LEU A 92 -23.74 -33.51 34.60
C LEU A 92 -22.28 -33.67 35.01
N GLN A 93 -21.95 -34.63 35.88
CA GLN A 93 -20.56 -34.93 36.25
C GLN A 93 -19.72 -35.34 35.02
N THR A 94 -20.29 -36.17 34.14
CA THR A 94 -19.63 -36.59 32.89
C THR A 94 -19.38 -35.40 31.98
N ILE A 95 -20.37 -34.53 31.78
CA ILE A 95 -20.25 -33.31 30.97
C ILE A 95 -19.14 -32.40 31.50
N CYS A 96 -19.08 -32.20 32.82
CA CYS A 96 -18.03 -31.40 33.45
C CYS A 96 -16.62 -31.98 33.21
N GLN A 97 -16.45 -33.29 33.38
CA GLN A 97 -15.16 -33.96 33.14
C GLN A 97 -14.75 -33.86 31.66
N MET A 98 -15.69 -34.07 30.73
CA MET A 98 -15.44 -33.94 29.30
C MET A 98 -14.96 -32.53 28.92
N TYR A 99 -15.63 -31.49 29.43
CA TYR A 99 -15.22 -30.11 29.18
C TYR A 99 -13.86 -29.79 29.79
N TRP A 100 -13.58 -30.27 31.00
CA TRP A 100 -12.29 -30.08 31.65
C TRP A 100 -11.15 -30.68 30.82
N HIS A 101 -11.26 -31.95 30.41
CA HIS A 101 -10.26 -32.61 29.57
C HIS A 101 -10.06 -31.89 28.23
N ARG A 102 -11.16 -31.42 27.62
CA ARG A 102 -11.09 -30.68 26.37
C ARG A 102 -10.35 -29.34 26.54
N ILE A 103 -10.64 -28.60 27.60
CA ILE A 103 -9.96 -27.33 27.91
C ILE A 103 -8.47 -27.56 28.16
N TYR A 104 -8.13 -28.59 28.94
CA TYR A 104 -6.75 -28.95 29.24
C TYR A 104 -5.93 -29.18 27.95
N ASN A 105 -6.46 -29.99 27.02
CA ASN A 105 -5.79 -30.25 25.74
C ASN A 105 -5.68 -28.97 24.88
N LEU A 106 -6.76 -28.18 24.80
CA LEU A 106 -6.77 -26.93 24.03
C LEU A 106 -5.78 -25.90 24.56
N GLU A 107 -5.55 -25.83 25.87
CA GLU A 107 -4.56 -24.92 26.45
C GLU A 107 -3.14 -25.35 26.08
N GLY A 108 -2.87 -26.66 26.02
CA GLY A 108 -1.62 -27.20 25.49
C GLY A 108 -1.38 -26.80 24.04
N ASP A 109 -2.34 -27.07 23.15
CA ASP A 109 -2.27 -26.70 21.73
C ASP A 109 -2.07 -25.18 21.54
N LYS A 110 -2.77 -24.38 22.35
CA LYS A 110 -2.66 -22.92 22.34
C LYS A 110 -1.25 -22.48 22.73
N TYR A 111 -0.68 -23.04 23.81
CA TYR A 111 0.66 -22.71 24.25
C TYR A 111 1.71 -23.00 23.16
N GLU A 112 1.63 -24.17 22.52
CA GLU A 112 2.55 -24.54 21.44
C GLU A 112 2.46 -23.56 20.26
N LEU A 113 1.24 -23.21 19.85
CA LEU A 113 1.00 -22.24 18.78
C LEU A 113 1.53 -20.85 19.13
N GLU A 114 1.27 -20.36 20.34
CA GLU A 114 1.74 -19.06 20.83
C GLU A 114 3.28 -19.03 20.87
N ARG A 115 3.91 -20.09 21.38
CA ARG A 115 5.37 -20.21 21.42
C ARG A 115 5.97 -20.19 20.01
N ALA A 116 5.39 -20.93 19.07
CA ALA A 116 5.85 -20.95 17.69
C ALA A 116 5.65 -19.59 16.99
N ILE A 117 4.57 -18.86 17.29
CA ILE A 117 4.35 -17.50 16.80
C ILE A 117 5.43 -16.56 17.34
N GLU A 118 5.76 -16.64 18.62
CA GLU A 118 6.74 -15.75 19.24
C GLU A 118 8.15 -15.97 18.69
N ILE A 119 8.54 -17.22 18.46
CA ILE A 119 9.81 -17.56 17.78
C ILE A 119 9.86 -16.92 16.39
N ARG A 120 8.81 -17.08 15.59
CA ARG A 120 8.74 -16.47 14.24
C ARG A 120 8.76 -14.94 14.29
N LYS A 121 8.18 -14.31 15.30
CA LYS A 121 8.26 -12.85 15.47
C LYS A 121 9.68 -12.39 15.73
N MET A 122 10.44 -13.12 16.56
CA MET A 122 11.86 -12.83 16.80
C MET A 122 12.65 -12.96 15.50
N GLU A 123 12.46 -14.04 14.75
CA GLU A 123 13.10 -14.23 13.43
C GLU A 123 12.77 -13.10 12.45
N ILE A 124 11.50 -12.68 12.36
CA ILE A 124 11.08 -11.55 11.52
C ILE A 124 11.75 -10.26 11.97
N SER A 125 11.86 -10.01 13.28
CA SER A 125 12.53 -8.84 13.82
C SER A 125 14.01 -8.81 13.43
N ASP A 126 14.69 -9.94 13.58
CA ASP A 126 16.11 -10.09 13.24
C ASP A 126 16.34 -9.87 11.74
N LEU A 127 15.53 -10.50 10.89
CA LEU A 127 15.59 -10.32 9.44
C LEU A 127 15.29 -8.87 9.03
N ASN A 128 14.32 -8.21 9.66
CA ASN A 128 14.04 -6.80 9.40
C ASN A 128 15.23 -5.91 9.79
N SER A 129 15.90 -6.20 10.90
CA SER A 129 17.11 -5.50 11.32
C SER A 129 18.23 -5.66 10.28
N GLN A 130 18.50 -6.90 9.85
CA GLN A 130 19.51 -7.20 8.83
C GLN A 130 19.22 -6.48 7.51
N VAL A 131 17.96 -6.50 7.04
CA VAL A 131 17.55 -5.79 5.82
C VAL A 131 17.74 -4.28 5.96
N ASN A 132 17.46 -3.71 7.12
CA ASN A 132 17.64 -2.28 7.37
C ASN A 132 19.13 -1.88 7.38
N ASP A 133 20.00 -2.68 8.01
CA ASP A 133 21.44 -2.43 8.01
C ASP A 133 22.03 -2.52 6.58
N LEU A 134 21.60 -3.50 5.77
CA LEU A 134 22.00 -3.64 4.36
C LEU A 134 21.53 -2.47 3.49
N ARG A 135 20.33 -1.95 3.73
CA ARG A 135 19.75 -0.83 2.96
C ARG A 135 20.30 0.53 3.37
N GLY A 136 21.09 0.59 4.44
CA GLY A 136 21.62 1.81 5.02
C GLY A 136 20.74 2.31 6.15
N LYS A 137 21.19 2.06 7.39
CA LYS A 137 20.55 2.43 8.67
C LYS A 137 20.16 3.92 8.81
N PHE A 138 20.72 4.79 7.95
CA PHE A 138 20.55 6.24 7.97
C PHE A 138 20.28 6.86 6.59
N VAL A 139 19.49 6.21 5.72
CA VAL A 139 18.98 6.90 4.51
C VAL A 139 17.95 7.94 4.94
N LYS A 140 18.41 9.14 5.30
CA LYS A 140 17.55 10.30 5.61
C LYS A 140 16.76 10.64 4.34
N PRO A 141 15.42 10.50 4.33
CA PRO A 141 14.64 10.82 3.14
C PRO A 141 14.82 12.30 2.80
N THR A 142 15.05 12.61 1.54
CA THR A 142 15.11 14.01 1.10
C THR A 142 13.71 14.61 1.21
N LEU A 143 13.55 15.57 2.13
CA LEU A 143 12.30 16.28 2.32
C LEU A 143 11.99 17.09 1.06
N LYS A 144 10.79 16.92 0.52
CA LYS A 144 10.29 17.75 -0.58
C LYS A 144 9.58 18.96 -0.01
N LYS A 145 9.84 20.14 -0.58
CA LYS A 145 9.11 21.37 -0.25
C LYS A 145 7.63 21.17 -0.57
N VAL A 146 6.79 21.14 0.46
CA VAL A 146 5.35 21.02 0.31
C VAL A 146 4.77 22.44 0.23
N SER A 147 3.98 22.74 -0.80
CA SER A 147 3.24 24.00 -0.89
C SER A 147 2.13 24.03 0.18
N LYS A 148 2.00 25.12 0.93
CA LYS A 148 0.96 25.29 1.98
C LYS A 148 -0.47 25.24 1.44
N TYR A 149 -0.66 25.41 0.12
CA TYR A 149 -1.97 25.63 -0.49
C TYR A 149 -2.38 24.56 -1.51
N GLU A 150 -1.55 23.57 -1.79
CA GLU A 150 -1.91 22.48 -2.70
C GLU A 150 -2.21 21.20 -1.92
N ASN A 151 -3.48 20.83 -1.93
CA ASN A 151 -4.12 19.62 -1.38
C ASN A 151 -4.75 19.77 0.01
N LYS A 152 -5.86 20.54 0.08
CA LYS A 152 -6.89 20.39 1.10
C LYS A 152 -8.07 19.50 0.70
N PHE A 153 -8.05 18.89 -0.48
CA PHE A 153 -9.08 17.93 -0.90
C PHE A 153 -8.48 16.84 -1.78
N ALA A 154 -8.08 15.73 -1.15
CA ALA A 154 -7.96 14.40 -1.75
C ALA A 154 -7.83 13.36 -0.64
#